data_AF-A0A8T5K099-F1
#
_entry.id   AF-A0A8T5K099-F1
#
_cell.length_a   1.000
_cell.length_b   1.000
_cell.length_c   1.000
_cell.angle_alpha   90.00
_cell.angle_beta   90.00
_cell.angle_gamma   90.00
#
_symmetry.space_group_name_H-M   'P 1'
#
loop_
_entity.id
_entity.type
_entity.pdbx_description
1 polymer ?
#
loop_
_entity_poly.entity_id
_entity_poly.type
_entity_poly.pdbx_seq_one_letter_code
_entity_poly.pdbx_strand_id
1 'polypeptide(L)'
;NKKNEMIQNEFLKKILELTKMVDLKVMMGDSTITEQKTFDPKQITNYLEKLIQNLTNWSIQDVSVTNNEDLRRIFTKFEINEGNYLISGHISLQFHVLLFYKPLQRAIDCQKELAELVDKTKNKETELSDNSDQFVLNKLKEMGYKDFDHQKLFEVFYEDEEFSKKVYEEIEKDSGEEFKRLREKKGELFKELDSLLIETYQTSSILIDDTRLVGGEEGALCTLDIEFIKNSNREGLFDPRKMSNVAKDNIVKKLEELEMAIKE
;
A
#
# COMPACT_ATOMS: atom_id res chain seq x y z
N ASN A 1 28.64 17.49 7.21
CA ASN A 1 29.43 16.68 6.25
C ASN A 1 30.02 15.48 6.98
N LYS A 2 31.30 15.41 7.38
CA LYS A 2 31.89 14.21 8.05
C LYS A 2 31.00 13.53 9.13
N LYS A 3 30.44 14.29 10.06
CA LYS A 3 29.54 13.74 11.10
C LYS A 3 28.20 13.25 10.54
N ASN A 4 27.65 13.91 9.51
CA ASN A 4 26.48 13.41 8.77
C ASN A 4 26.79 12.08 8.06
N GLU A 5 27.94 11.98 7.38
CA GLU A 5 28.38 10.72 6.76
C GLU A 5 28.50 9.59 7.80
N MET A 6 29.00 9.88 9.00
CA MET A 6 29.03 8.91 10.11
C MET A 6 27.61 8.48 10.51
N ILE A 7 26.71 9.43 10.78
CA ILE A 7 25.32 9.17 11.15
C ILE A 7 24.60 8.32 10.09
N GLN A 8 24.71 8.69 8.81
CA GLN A 8 24.12 7.96 7.68
C GLN A 8 24.62 6.52 7.60
N ASN A 9 25.92 6.28 7.82
CA ASN A 9 26.50 4.94 7.82
C ASN A 9 26.02 4.09 9.01
N GLU A 10 25.89 4.67 10.20
CA GLU A 10 25.39 3.95 11.39
C GLU A 10 23.90 3.62 11.25
N PHE A 11 23.10 4.56 10.73
CA PHE A 11 21.70 4.31 10.40
C PHE A 11 21.56 3.20 9.34
N LEU A 12 22.36 3.22 8.27
CA LEU A 12 22.33 2.18 7.24
C LEU A 12 22.65 0.78 7.82
N LYS A 13 23.63 0.68 8.74
CA LYS A 13 23.93 -0.59 9.44
C LYS A 13 22.73 -1.10 10.24
N LYS A 14 22.06 -0.20 10.96
CA LYS A 14 20.88 -0.54 11.77
C LYS A 14 19.71 -0.97 10.89
N ILE A 15 19.48 -0.29 9.77
CA ILE A 15 18.48 -0.73 8.77
C ILE A 15 18.83 -2.11 8.22
N LEU A 16 20.09 -2.37 7.81
CA LEU A 16 20.54 -3.68 7.34
C LEU A 16 20.30 -4.82 8.35
N GLU A 17 20.40 -4.53 9.65
CA GLU A 17 20.09 -5.47 10.73
C GLU A 17 18.58 -5.73 10.84
N LEU A 18 17.77 -4.66 10.88
CA LEU A 18 16.32 -4.72 11.12
C LEU A 18 15.52 -5.19 9.87
N THR A 19 16.02 -4.93 8.67
CA THR A 19 15.44 -5.40 7.39
C THR A 19 16.05 -6.73 6.95
N LYS A 20 16.63 -7.51 7.87
CA LYS A 20 17.18 -8.84 7.55
C LYS A 20 16.04 -9.77 7.11
N MET A 21 16.06 -10.11 5.83
CA MET A 21 15.05 -10.96 5.21
C MET A 21 15.01 -12.36 5.84
N VAL A 22 13.81 -12.83 6.13
CA VAL A 22 13.47 -14.21 6.52
C VAL A 22 12.62 -14.86 5.44
N ASP A 23 12.77 -16.17 5.27
CA ASP A 23 11.98 -16.94 4.31
C ASP A 23 10.61 -17.28 4.91
N LEU A 24 9.53 -16.97 4.18
CA LEU A 24 8.15 -17.20 4.55
C LEU A 24 7.44 -18.03 3.47
N LYS A 25 6.77 -19.11 3.87
CA LYS A 25 5.96 -19.93 2.96
C LYS A 25 4.64 -19.22 2.66
N VAL A 26 4.37 -19.04 1.38
CA VAL A 26 3.19 -18.35 0.86
C VAL A 26 2.54 -19.18 -0.24
N MET A 27 1.28 -18.87 -0.54
CA MET A 27 0.51 -19.50 -1.61
C MET A 27 0.14 -18.48 -2.69
N MET A 28 0.39 -18.85 -3.93
CA MET A 28 0.04 -18.11 -5.14
C MET A 28 -1.46 -18.25 -5.46
N GLY A 29 -1.97 -17.43 -6.39
CA GLY A 29 -3.37 -17.48 -6.82
C GLY A 29 -3.78 -18.78 -7.55
N ASP A 30 -2.82 -19.57 -8.02
CA ASP A 30 -2.98 -20.89 -8.64
C ASP A 30 -2.85 -22.05 -7.65
N SER A 31 -2.91 -21.77 -6.34
CA SER A 31 -2.62 -22.68 -5.23
C SER A 31 -1.16 -23.18 -5.11
N THR A 32 -0.22 -22.70 -5.93
CA THR A 32 1.20 -23.10 -5.82
C THR A 32 1.81 -22.55 -4.53
N ILE A 33 2.46 -23.42 -3.73
CA ILE A 33 3.19 -23.00 -2.53
C ILE A 33 4.63 -22.64 -2.90
N THR A 34 5.07 -21.44 -2.53
CA THR A 34 6.43 -20.93 -2.75
C THR A 34 7.02 -20.36 -1.46
N GLU A 35 8.34 -20.14 -1.43
CA GLU A 35 9.00 -19.38 -0.36
C GLU A 35 9.33 -17.97 -0.87
N GLN A 36 8.91 -16.95 -0.11
CA GLN A 36 9.17 -15.55 -0.37
C GLN A 36 10.01 -14.95 0.75
N LYS A 37 10.83 -13.95 0.40
CA LYS A 37 11.64 -13.22 1.38
C LYS A 37 10.88 -11.98 1.85
N THR A 38 10.87 -11.80 3.17
CA THR A 38 10.21 -10.67 3.84
C THR A 38 11.01 -10.23 5.06
N PHE A 39 10.89 -8.97 5.46
CA PHE A 39 11.28 -8.50 6.80
C PHE A 39 10.04 -8.15 7.64
N ASP A 40 10.24 -7.72 8.88
CA ASP A 40 9.15 -7.22 9.75
C ASP A 40 9.23 -5.69 9.86
N PRO A 41 8.32 -4.93 9.20
CA PRO A 41 8.30 -3.47 9.27
C PRO A 41 8.07 -2.93 10.69
N LYS A 42 7.50 -3.72 11.60
CA LYS A 42 7.30 -3.30 13.00
C LYS A 42 8.63 -3.13 13.72
N GLN A 43 9.69 -3.84 13.34
CA GLN A 43 11.03 -3.63 13.90
C GLN A 43 11.56 -2.22 13.58
N ILE A 44 11.26 -1.71 12.38
CA ILE A 44 11.62 -0.36 11.95
C ILE A 44 10.81 0.69 12.71
N THR A 45 9.50 0.49 12.85
CA THR A 45 8.64 1.38 13.64
C THR A 45 9.12 1.46 15.09
N ASN A 46 9.31 0.32 15.76
CA ASN A 46 9.81 0.24 17.14
C ASN A 46 11.20 0.90 17.31
N TYR A 47 12.06 0.79 16.29
CA TYR A 47 13.39 1.42 16.32
C TYR A 47 13.29 2.95 16.22
N LEU A 48 12.50 3.48 15.28
CA LEU A 48 12.31 4.92 15.17
C LEU A 48 11.60 5.50 16.40
N GLU A 49 10.64 4.78 17.00
CA GLU A 49 10.00 5.16 18.26
C GLU A 49 11.00 5.28 19.43
N LYS A 50 11.95 4.34 19.54
CA LYS A 50 13.03 4.42 20.54
C LYS A 50 14.01 5.55 20.25
N LEU A 51 14.41 5.70 18.99
CA LEU A 51 15.30 6.78 18.55
C LEU A 51 14.74 8.13 18.96
N ILE A 52 13.45 8.39 18.70
CA ILE A 52 12.84 9.67 19.06
C ILE A 52 12.68 9.86 20.58
N GLN A 53 12.43 8.79 21.35
CA GLN A 53 12.39 8.85 22.82
C GLN A 53 13.75 9.22 23.44
N ASN A 54 14.85 8.82 22.79
CA ASN A 54 16.21 9.17 23.21
C ASN A 54 16.61 10.63 22.87
N LEU A 55 15.93 11.28 21.92
CA LEU A 55 16.25 12.63 21.44
C LEU A 55 15.67 13.73 22.36
N THR A 56 16.39 14.01 23.46
CA THR A 56 15.97 15.01 24.45
C THR A 56 16.05 16.45 23.90
N ASN A 57 15.00 17.25 24.11
CA ASN A 57 14.84 18.64 23.64
C ASN A 57 14.74 18.86 22.13
N TRP A 58 14.61 17.81 21.33
CA TRP A 58 14.24 17.94 19.91
C TRP A 58 12.73 18.15 19.80
N SER A 59 12.30 18.93 18.80
CA SER A 59 10.92 18.93 18.30
C SER A 59 10.78 17.75 17.35
N ILE A 60 9.77 16.91 17.54
CA ILE A 60 9.69 15.58 16.91
C ILE A 60 8.30 15.38 16.29
N GLN A 61 8.26 14.79 15.11
CA GLN A 61 7.05 14.23 14.50
C GLN A 61 6.99 12.73 14.80
N ASP A 62 5.84 12.26 15.29
CA ASP A 62 5.60 10.85 15.57
C ASP A 62 5.87 9.96 14.33
N VAL A 63 6.27 8.71 14.57
CA VAL A 63 6.57 7.76 13.50
C VAL A 63 5.33 7.56 12.63
N SER A 64 5.46 7.93 11.37
CA SER A 64 4.37 8.01 10.41
C SER A 64 4.54 6.95 9.33
N VAL A 65 3.43 6.37 8.88
CA VAL A 65 3.40 5.35 7.83
C VAL A 65 2.55 5.82 6.66
N THR A 66 3.12 5.85 5.45
CA THR A 66 2.33 6.04 4.22
C THR A 66 1.83 4.70 3.71
N ASN A 67 0.61 4.68 3.16
CA ASN A 67 0.01 3.51 2.54
C ASN A 67 -0.45 3.87 1.12
N ASN A 68 0.47 3.76 0.15
CA ASN A 68 0.21 4.07 -1.25
C ASN A 68 0.27 2.79 -2.08
N GLU A 69 -0.85 2.05 -2.10
CA GLU A 69 -0.99 0.75 -2.77
C GLU A 69 0.10 -0.25 -2.35
N ASP A 70 1.04 -0.56 -3.25
CA ASP A 70 2.13 -1.50 -3.06
C ASP A 70 3.41 -0.84 -2.52
N LEU A 71 3.48 0.49 -2.41
CA LEU A 71 4.64 1.23 -1.90
C LEU A 71 4.32 1.89 -0.56
N ARG A 72 5.07 1.50 0.48
CA ARG A 72 4.92 2.03 1.84
C ARG A 72 6.20 2.68 2.33
N ARG A 73 6.05 3.63 3.24
CA ARG A 73 7.15 4.39 3.85
C ARG A 73 6.91 4.53 5.33
N ILE A 74 7.88 4.13 6.15
CA ILE A 74 7.92 4.42 7.59
C ILE A 74 8.95 5.53 7.79
N PHE A 75 8.55 6.65 8.39
CA PHE A 75 9.42 7.82 8.54
C PHE A 75 9.16 8.62 9.81
N THR A 76 10.14 9.42 10.22
CA THR A 76 10.03 10.46 11.24
C THR A 76 10.85 11.69 10.83
N LYS A 77 10.47 12.85 11.36
CA LYS A 77 11.20 14.11 11.19
C LYS A 77 11.40 14.75 12.55
N PHE A 78 12.56 15.36 12.75
CA PHE A 78 12.92 16.02 14.00
C PHE A 78 13.72 17.29 13.73
N GLU A 79 13.58 18.32 14.57
CA GLU A 79 14.35 19.56 14.48
C GLU A 79 14.73 20.11 15.87
N ILE A 80 15.90 20.73 15.99
CA ILE A 80 16.36 21.41 17.22
C ILE A 80 17.01 22.75 16.88
N ASN A 81 16.83 23.73 17.76
CA ASN A 81 17.41 25.07 17.62
C ASN A 81 18.67 25.19 18.48
N GLU A 82 19.80 25.53 17.86
CA GLU A 82 21.06 25.86 18.52
C GLU A 82 21.43 27.33 18.23
N GLY A 83 20.90 28.23 19.06
CA GLY A 83 21.01 29.67 18.86
C GLY A 83 20.24 30.13 17.62
N ASN A 84 20.96 30.67 16.63
CA ASN A 84 20.39 31.11 15.35
C ASN A 84 20.49 30.02 14.26
N TYR A 85 20.64 28.75 14.62
CA TYR A 85 20.71 27.64 13.67
C TYR A 85 19.64 26.61 13.98
N LEU A 86 18.92 26.18 12.96
CA LEU A 86 18.08 25.00 13.02
C LEU A 86 18.90 23.80 12.52
N ILE A 87 18.88 22.69 13.25
CA ILE A 87 19.27 21.38 12.74
C ILE A 87 17.98 20.61 12.51
N SER A 88 17.74 20.12 11.30
CA SER A 88 16.58 19.30 10.97
C SER A 88 17.00 17.97 10.36
N GLY A 89 16.32 16.89 10.72
CA GLY A 89 16.55 15.56 10.18
C GLY A 89 15.28 14.90 9.67
N HIS A 90 15.44 14.11 8.63
CA HIS A 90 14.40 13.25 8.06
C HIS A 90 14.97 11.85 7.88
N ILE A 91 14.37 10.89 8.58
CA ILE A 91 14.75 9.48 8.54
C ILE A 91 13.56 8.68 8.04
N SER A 92 13.79 7.82 7.04
CA SER A 92 12.74 7.08 6.35
C SER A 92 13.26 5.74 5.84
N LEU A 93 12.39 4.71 5.81
CA LEU A 93 12.55 3.50 5.02
C LEU A 93 11.35 3.38 4.07
N GLN A 94 11.63 3.19 2.78
CA GLN A 94 10.64 2.95 1.72
C GLN A 94 10.77 1.53 1.17
N PHE A 95 9.66 0.81 1.11
CA PHE A 95 9.60 -0.63 0.85
C PHE A 95 8.32 -1.01 0.09
N HIS A 96 8.40 -2.08 -0.71
CA HIS A 96 7.25 -2.66 -1.39
C HIS A 96 6.50 -3.67 -0.52
N VAL A 97 5.21 -3.81 -0.81
CA VAL A 97 4.27 -4.75 -0.19
C VAL A 97 3.69 -5.66 -1.28
N LEU A 98 3.93 -6.96 -1.16
CA LEU A 98 3.38 -7.98 -2.05
C LEU A 98 2.38 -8.85 -1.29
N LEU A 99 1.21 -9.05 -1.88
CA LEU A 99 0.11 -9.84 -1.33
C LEU A 99 0.14 -11.29 -1.83
N PHE A 100 0.05 -12.23 -0.91
CA PHE A 100 -0.04 -13.67 -1.19
C PHE A 100 -1.09 -14.31 -0.27
N TYR A 101 -1.53 -15.54 -0.56
CA TYR A 101 -2.40 -16.29 0.36
C TYR A 101 -1.60 -17.03 1.43
N LYS A 102 -2.20 -17.24 2.60
CA LYS A 102 -1.73 -18.19 3.62
C LYS A 102 -1.71 -19.59 3.01
N PRO A 103 -0.66 -20.41 3.24
CA PRO A 103 -0.60 -21.79 2.75
C PRO A 103 -1.51 -22.71 3.58
N LEU A 104 -2.82 -22.51 3.46
CA LEU A 104 -3.87 -23.20 4.20
C LEU A 104 -4.83 -23.88 3.24
N GLN A 105 -5.29 -25.08 3.58
CA GLN A 105 -6.24 -25.84 2.75
C GLN A 105 -7.49 -25.03 2.43
N ARG A 106 -7.98 -24.21 3.37
CA ARG A 106 -9.18 -23.37 3.16
C ARG A 106 -9.01 -22.36 2.01
N ALA A 107 -7.81 -21.84 1.76
CA ALA A 107 -7.59 -20.94 0.61
C ALA A 107 -7.80 -21.69 -0.72
N ILE A 108 -7.28 -22.92 -0.82
CA ILE A 108 -7.48 -23.82 -1.96
C ILE A 108 -8.96 -24.17 -2.11
N ASP A 109 -9.64 -24.48 -1.00
CA ASP A 109 -11.06 -24.83 -1.02
C ASP A 109 -11.92 -23.64 -1.49
N CYS A 110 -11.68 -22.43 -0.99
CA CYS A 110 -12.36 -21.21 -1.46
C CYS A 110 -12.07 -20.92 -2.94
N GLN A 111 -10.84 -21.11 -3.41
CA GLN A 111 -10.48 -20.98 -4.84
C GLN A 111 -11.25 -21.98 -5.71
N LYS A 112 -11.37 -23.25 -5.27
CA LYS A 112 -12.16 -24.28 -5.97
C LYS A 112 -13.65 -24.00 -5.94
N GLU A 113 -14.21 -23.62 -4.79
CA GLU A 113 -15.61 -23.24 -4.66
C GLU A 113 -15.95 -22.05 -5.56
N LEU A 114 -15.06 -21.06 -5.67
CA LEU A 114 -15.22 -19.94 -6.60
C LEU A 114 -15.12 -20.37 -8.07
N ALA A 115 -14.20 -21.26 -8.43
CA ALA A 115 -14.11 -21.81 -9.78
C ALA A 115 -15.40 -22.57 -10.16
N GLU A 116 -15.88 -23.46 -9.30
CA GLU A 116 -17.17 -24.15 -9.49
C GLU A 116 -18.35 -23.18 -9.58
N LEU A 117 -18.35 -22.10 -8.79
CA LEU A 117 -19.38 -21.06 -8.88
C LEU A 117 -19.31 -20.31 -10.20
N VAL A 118 -18.11 -19.97 -10.69
CA VAL A 118 -17.91 -19.31 -11.99
C VAL A 118 -18.35 -20.23 -13.13
N ASP A 119 -18.02 -21.52 -13.10
CA ASP A 119 -18.48 -22.48 -14.11
C ASP A 119 -20.00 -22.66 -14.06
N LYS A 120 -20.59 -22.76 -12.86
CA LYS A 120 -22.05 -22.84 -12.69
C LYS A 120 -22.76 -21.56 -13.12
N THR A 121 -22.23 -20.37 -12.80
CA THR A 121 -22.81 -19.11 -13.26
C THR A 121 -22.63 -18.92 -14.75
N LYS A 122 -21.48 -19.30 -15.34
CA LYS A 122 -21.25 -19.22 -16.80
C LYS A 122 -22.15 -20.18 -17.57
N ASN A 123 -22.33 -21.41 -17.09
CA ASN A 123 -23.27 -22.35 -17.69
C ASN A 123 -24.70 -21.82 -17.56
N LYS A 124 -25.08 -21.26 -16.41
CA LYS A 124 -26.39 -20.61 -16.24
C LYS A 124 -26.54 -19.31 -17.00
N GLU A 125 -25.49 -18.54 -17.25
CA GLU A 125 -25.50 -17.35 -18.10
C GLU A 125 -25.60 -17.76 -19.57
N THR A 126 -25.10 -18.95 -19.96
CA THR A 126 -25.29 -19.51 -21.30
C THR A 126 -26.71 -20.08 -21.45
N GLU A 127 -27.19 -20.88 -20.50
CA GLU A 127 -28.59 -21.34 -20.45
C GLU A 127 -29.57 -20.16 -20.36
N LEU A 128 -29.24 -19.12 -19.58
CA LEU A 128 -30.01 -17.88 -19.55
C LEU A 128 -29.85 -17.12 -20.85
N SER A 129 -28.70 -17.07 -21.52
CA SER A 129 -28.57 -16.43 -22.83
C SER A 129 -29.50 -17.10 -23.86
N ASP A 130 -29.38 -18.41 -24.00
CA ASP A 130 -30.15 -19.24 -24.94
C ASP A 130 -31.66 -19.21 -24.63
N ASN A 131 -32.05 -19.14 -23.34
CA ASN A 131 -33.44 -18.93 -22.95
C ASN A 131 -33.86 -17.44 -22.94
N SER A 132 -32.94 -16.48 -22.84
CA SER A 132 -33.23 -15.05 -22.68
C SER A 132 -33.68 -14.43 -23.97
N ASP A 133 -33.14 -14.82 -25.12
CA ASP A 133 -33.68 -14.38 -26.41
C ASP A 133 -35.18 -14.73 -26.48
N GLN A 134 -35.55 -15.95 -26.10
CA GLN A 134 -36.93 -16.41 -26.08
C GLN A 134 -37.76 -15.77 -24.95
N PHE A 135 -37.19 -15.56 -23.76
CA PHE A 135 -37.85 -15.01 -22.58
C PHE A 135 -38.05 -13.50 -22.67
N VAL A 136 -37.07 -12.74 -23.16
CA VAL A 136 -37.16 -11.33 -23.54
C VAL A 136 -38.19 -11.18 -24.66
N LEU A 137 -38.15 -12.00 -25.72
CA LEU A 137 -39.20 -12.01 -26.75
C LEU A 137 -40.60 -12.28 -26.18
N ASN A 138 -40.73 -13.13 -25.16
CA ASN A 138 -42.01 -13.40 -24.49
C ASN A 138 -42.45 -12.23 -23.60
N LYS A 139 -41.55 -11.63 -22.81
CA LYS A 139 -41.84 -10.46 -21.97
C LYS A 139 -42.19 -9.22 -22.80
N LEU A 140 -41.50 -9.00 -23.92
CA LEU A 140 -41.85 -7.95 -24.88
C LEU A 140 -43.27 -8.15 -25.44
N LYS A 141 -43.65 -9.38 -25.78
CA LYS A 141 -45.02 -9.72 -26.20
C LYS A 141 -46.05 -9.52 -25.10
N GLU A 142 -45.74 -9.85 -23.85
CA GLU A 142 -46.59 -9.56 -22.67
C GLU A 142 -46.78 -8.06 -22.45
N MET A 143 -45.74 -7.25 -22.66
CA MET A 143 -45.76 -5.78 -22.58
C MET A 143 -46.45 -5.12 -23.79
N GLY A 144 -46.96 -5.89 -24.75
CA GLY A 144 -47.74 -5.42 -25.89
C GLY A 144 -46.94 -5.18 -27.18
N TYR A 145 -45.63 -5.39 -27.17
CA TYR A 145 -44.78 -5.28 -28.36
C TYR A 145 -44.92 -6.53 -29.24
N LYS A 146 -45.55 -6.37 -30.40
CA LYS A 146 -45.66 -7.43 -31.41
C LYS A 146 -44.65 -7.23 -32.54
N ASP A 147 -44.02 -8.33 -32.93
CA ASP A 147 -43.25 -8.49 -34.16
C ASP A 147 -42.00 -7.59 -34.30
N PHE A 148 -41.15 -7.57 -33.27
CA PHE A 148 -39.73 -7.21 -33.43
C PHE A 148 -38.93 -8.40 -33.97
N ASP A 149 -38.14 -8.16 -35.01
CA ASP A 149 -37.02 -9.03 -35.39
C ASP A 149 -35.84 -8.84 -34.40
N HIS A 150 -34.93 -9.82 -34.33
CA HIS A 150 -33.78 -9.76 -33.41
C HIS A 150 -32.89 -8.52 -33.63
N GLN A 151 -32.89 -7.92 -34.82
CA GLN A 151 -31.98 -6.84 -35.18
C GLN A 151 -32.45 -5.50 -34.59
N LYS A 152 -33.75 -5.19 -34.73
CA LYS A 152 -34.38 -4.04 -34.04
C LYS A 152 -34.38 -4.17 -32.53
N LEU A 153 -34.40 -5.39 -32.03
CA LEU A 153 -34.38 -5.68 -30.59
C LEU A 153 -33.03 -5.23 -29.99
N PHE A 154 -31.91 -5.51 -30.68
CA PHE A 154 -30.59 -4.97 -30.34
C PHE A 154 -30.52 -3.45 -30.47
N GLU A 155 -31.11 -2.85 -31.51
CA GLU A 155 -31.14 -1.38 -31.67
C GLU A 155 -31.85 -0.70 -30.48
N VAL A 156 -33.04 -1.17 -30.08
CA VAL A 156 -33.79 -0.60 -28.93
C VAL A 156 -33.04 -0.78 -27.60
N PHE A 157 -32.38 -1.92 -27.37
CA PHE A 157 -31.56 -2.12 -26.17
C PHE A 157 -30.29 -1.25 -26.12
N TYR A 158 -29.82 -0.77 -27.27
CA TYR A 158 -28.63 0.08 -27.39
C TYR A 158 -28.97 1.58 -27.39
N GLU A 159 -30.15 1.96 -27.92
CA GLU A 159 -30.63 3.34 -27.97
C GLU A 159 -31.35 3.78 -26.68
N ASP A 160 -32.03 2.88 -25.96
CA ASP A 160 -32.75 3.17 -24.71
C ASP A 160 -32.10 2.45 -23.51
N GLU A 161 -31.12 3.13 -22.90
CA GLU A 161 -30.39 2.67 -21.72
C GLU A 161 -31.31 2.50 -20.49
N GLU A 162 -32.39 3.28 -20.37
CA GLU A 162 -33.34 3.17 -19.26
C GLU A 162 -34.27 1.95 -19.42
N PHE A 163 -34.68 1.65 -20.66
CA PHE A 163 -35.40 0.43 -21.01
C PHE A 163 -34.53 -0.82 -20.83
N SER A 164 -33.32 -0.81 -21.39
CA SER A 164 -32.33 -1.87 -21.22
C SER A 164 -32.12 -2.21 -19.74
N LYS A 165 -31.88 -1.18 -18.92
CA LYS A 165 -31.73 -1.33 -17.47
C LYS A 165 -32.99 -1.89 -16.78
N LYS A 166 -34.19 -1.45 -17.15
CA LYS A 166 -35.45 -2.01 -16.60
C LYS A 166 -35.63 -3.48 -16.97
N VAL A 167 -35.29 -3.89 -18.19
CA VAL A 167 -35.37 -5.30 -18.59
C VAL A 167 -34.33 -6.13 -17.86
N TYR A 168 -33.10 -5.63 -17.67
CA TYR A 168 -32.10 -6.29 -16.81
C TYR A 168 -32.57 -6.37 -15.34
N GLU A 169 -33.19 -5.33 -14.78
CA GLU A 169 -33.74 -5.34 -13.42
C GLU A 169 -34.96 -6.28 -13.26
N GLU A 170 -35.76 -6.52 -14.31
CA GLU A 170 -36.81 -7.54 -14.28
C GLU A 170 -36.25 -8.95 -14.48
N ILE A 171 -35.24 -9.14 -15.34
CA ILE A 171 -34.50 -10.40 -15.43
C ILE A 171 -33.80 -10.71 -14.10
N GLU A 172 -33.26 -9.72 -13.37
CA GLU A 172 -32.72 -9.95 -12.02
C GLU A 172 -33.81 -10.34 -11.00
N LYS A 173 -35.05 -9.84 -11.14
CA LYS A 173 -36.18 -10.23 -10.27
C LYS A 173 -36.71 -11.64 -10.57
N ASP A 174 -36.74 -12.06 -11.83
CA ASP A 174 -37.17 -13.41 -12.25
C ASP A 174 -36.01 -14.43 -12.28
N SER A 175 -34.75 -13.97 -12.16
CA SER A 175 -33.62 -14.83 -11.86
C SER A 175 -33.80 -15.41 -10.45
N GLY A 176 -34.30 -16.64 -10.40
CA GLY A 176 -34.82 -17.24 -9.17
C GLY A 176 -33.83 -17.26 -8.01
N GLU A 177 -34.34 -17.48 -6.79
CA GLU A 177 -33.57 -17.39 -5.52
C GLU A 177 -32.17 -18.01 -5.57
N GLU A 178 -32.00 -19.07 -6.35
CA GLU A 178 -30.72 -19.73 -6.57
C GLU A 178 -29.62 -18.80 -7.15
N PHE A 179 -29.93 -17.94 -8.12
CA PHE A 179 -28.95 -17.02 -8.71
C PHE A 179 -28.50 -15.96 -7.70
N LYS A 180 -29.45 -15.46 -6.89
CA LYS A 180 -29.14 -14.57 -5.77
C LYS A 180 -28.24 -15.25 -4.72
N ARG A 181 -28.56 -16.49 -4.31
CA ARG A 181 -27.74 -17.28 -3.39
C ARG A 181 -26.33 -17.56 -3.95
N LEU A 182 -26.18 -17.78 -5.26
CA LEU A 182 -24.88 -17.94 -5.92
C LEU A 182 -24.06 -16.64 -5.87
N ARG A 183 -24.68 -15.48 -6.10
CA ARG A 183 -24.04 -14.16 -6.00
C ARG A 183 -23.62 -13.83 -4.56
N GLU A 184 -24.48 -14.12 -3.58
CA GLU A 184 -24.20 -13.97 -2.15
C GLU A 184 -23.00 -14.84 -1.73
N LYS A 185 -23.04 -16.15 -2.05
CA LYS A 185 -21.93 -17.08 -1.74
C LYS A 185 -20.61 -16.67 -2.40
N LYS A 186 -20.64 -16.17 -3.66
CA LYS A 186 -19.46 -15.61 -4.34
C LYS A 186 -18.86 -14.45 -3.54
N GLY A 187 -19.69 -13.54 -3.03
CA GLY A 187 -19.26 -12.42 -2.19
C GLY A 187 -18.71 -12.82 -0.82
N GLU A 188 -19.25 -13.88 -0.21
CA GLU A 188 -18.71 -14.46 1.04
C GLU A 188 -17.33 -15.07 0.83
N LEU A 189 -17.14 -15.87 -0.23
CA LEU A 189 -15.87 -16.51 -0.55
C LEU A 189 -14.75 -15.52 -0.88
N PHE A 190 -15.06 -14.39 -1.53
CA PHE A 190 -14.08 -13.32 -1.72
C PHE A 190 -13.63 -12.71 -0.39
N LYS A 191 -14.56 -12.35 0.51
CA LYS A 191 -14.22 -11.84 1.85
C LYS A 191 -13.40 -12.85 2.66
N GLU A 192 -13.67 -14.14 2.51
CA GLU A 192 -12.88 -15.19 3.16
C GLU A 192 -11.47 -15.27 2.57
N LEU A 193 -11.32 -15.23 1.25
CA LEU A 193 -10.01 -15.15 0.59
C LEU A 193 -9.21 -13.90 1.01
N ASP A 194 -9.86 -12.73 1.08
CA ASP A 194 -9.23 -11.48 1.56
C ASP A 194 -8.70 -11.66 2.99
N SER A 195 -9.46 -12.33 3.87
CA SER A 195 -9.02 -12.65 5.24
C SER A 195 -7.85 -13.65 5.29
N LEU A 196 -7.64 -14.41 4.21
CA LEU A 196 -6.56 -15.37 4.03
C LEU A 196 -5.34 -14.79 3.32
N LEU A 197 -5.35 -13.50 2.94
CA LEU A 197 -4.16 -12.81 2.46
C LEU A 197 -3.12 -12.62 3.58
N ILE A 198 -1.86 -12.52 3.17
CA ILE A 198 -0.72 -12.05 3.94
C ILE A 198 0.05 -11.02 3.11
N GLU A 199 0.67 -10.09 3.82
CA GLU A 199 1.63 -9.16 3.24
C GLU A 199 3.05 -9.70 3.44
N THR A 200 3.86 -9.59 2.39
CA THR A 200 5.32 -9.72 2.46
C THR A 200 5.95 -8.38 2.08
N TYR A 201 7.08 -8.05 2.69
CA TYR A 201 7.71 -6.74 2.61
C TYR A 201 9.09 -6.85 2.00
N GLN A 202 9.34 -6.10 0.92
CA GLN A 202 10.61 -6.09 0.20
C GLN A 202 11.22 -4.69 0.21
N THR A 203 12.53 -4.62 0.38
CA THR A 203 13.26 -3.35 0.36
C THR A 203 14.68 -3.59 -0.09
N SER A 204 15.24 -2.63 -0.79
CA SER A 204 16.68 -2.45 -0.86
C SER A 204 17.20 -1.93 0.49
N SER A 205 18.37 -2.39 0.92
CA SER A 205 19.04 -1.89 2.13
C SER A 205 20.22 -0.99 1.74
N ILE A 206 19.94 0.05 0.94
CA ILE A 206 20.88 1.08 0.53
C ILE A 206 20.40 2.46 0.97
N LEU A 207 21.32 3.41 1.07
CA LEU A 207 20.94 4.82 1.19
C LEU A 207 20.45 5.36 -0.15
N ILE A 208 19.34 6.09 -0.10
CA ILE A 208 18.74 6.83 -1.22
C ILE A 208 18.64 8.31 -0.85
N ASP A 209 18.54 9.19 -1.85
CA ASP A 209 18.29 10.62 -1.68
C ASP A 209 16.79 10.95 -1.86
N ASP A 210 16.39 12.18 -1.56
CA ASP A 210 14.99 12.63 -1.67
C ASP A 210 14.43 12.51 -3.10
N THR A 211 15.25 12.62 -4.15
CA THR A 211 14.80 12.48 -5.55
C THR A 211 14.40 11.04 -5.83
N ARG A 212 15.24 10.09 -5.40
CA ARG A 212 14.99 8.64 -5.53
C ARG A 212 13.82 8.20 -4.65
N LEU A 213 13.71 8.75 -3.44
CA LEU A 213 12.60 8.51 -2.53
C LEU A 213 11.26 9.01 -3.11
N VAL A 214 11.24 10.19 -3.75
CA VAL A 214 10.06 10.72 -4.47
C VAL A 214 9.78 9.93 -5.75
N GLY A 215 10.81 9.45 -6.44
CA GLY A 215 10.71 8.59 -7.62
C GLY A 215 10.19 7.17 -7.35
N GLY A 216 9.91 6.82 -6.09
CA GLY A 216 9.35 5.53 -5.70
C GLY A 216 10.38 4.42 -5.46
N GLU A 217 11.69 4.72 -5.46
CA GLU A 217 12.71 3.69 -5.24
C GLU A 217 12.70 3.15 -3.80
N GLU A 218 12.86 1.84 -3.62
CA GLU A 218 13.09 1.24 -2.31
C GLU A 218 14.38 1.78 -1.69
N GLY A 219 14.40 1.92 -0.36
CA GLY A 219 15.64 2.19 0.38
C GLY A 219 15.47 3.08 1.59
N ALA A 220 16.60 3.38 2.22
CA ALA A 220 16.68 4.16 3.44
C ALA A 220 17.11 5.61 3.13
N LEU A 221 16.35 6.60 3.59
CA LEU A 221 16.76 8.00 3.59
C LEU A 221 17.21 8.38 5.00
N CYS A 222 18.34 9.09 5.09
CA CYS A 222 18.75 9.82 6.28
C CYS A 222 19.36 11.14 5.83
N THR A 223 18.58 12.21 5.89
CA THR A 223 19.05 13.58 5.60
C THR A 223 19.14 14.40 6.88
N LEU A 224 20.17 15.24 6.94
CA LEU A 224 20.44 16.16 8.03
C LEU A 224 20.84 17.50 7.44
N ASP A 225 19.96 18.47 7.61
CA ASP A 225 20.12 19.83 7.12
C ASP A 225 20.40 20.77 8.29
N ILE A 226 21.11 21.86 7.98
CA ILE A 226 21.34 22.96 8.90
C ILE A 226 20.89 24.22 8.18
N GLU A 227 20.02 25.00 8.81
CA GLU A 227 19.53 26.27 8.30
C GLU A 227 19.88 27.41 9.26
N PHE A 228 20.17 28.60 8.73
CA PHE A 228 20.36 29.79 9.55
C PHE A 228 19.04 30.53 9.75
N ILE A 229 18.70 30.87 10.99
CA ILE A 229 17.47 31.57 11.34
C ILE A 229 17.75 33.06 11.47
N LYS A 230 17.03 33.87 10.69
CA LYS A 230 17.14 35.33 10.70
C LYS A 230 15.78 35.97 10.54
N ASN A 231 15.36 36.79 11.51
CA ASN A 231 14.03 37.44 11.52
C ASN A 231 12.88 36.44 11.29
N SER A 232 12.96 35.27 11.92
CA SER A 232 12.04 34.12 11.76
C SER A 232 11.99 33.46 10.38
N ASN A 233 12.80 33.90 9.41
CA ASN A 233 13.02 33.18 8.15
C ASN A 233 14.13 32.14 8.31
N ARG A 234 13.97 31.00 7.63
CA ARG A 234 14.98 29.93 7.50
C ARG A 234 15.80 30.18 6.22
N GLU A 235 17.12 30.31 6.36
CA GLU A 235 18.09 30.52 5.27
C GLU A 235 19.01 29.29 5.18
N GLY A 236 18.69 28.33 4.30
CA GLY A 236 19.53 27.13 4.07
C GLY A 236 20.91 27.43 3.45
N LEU A 237 21.07 28.59 2.79
CA LEU A 237 22.34 29.00 2.18
C LEU A 237 23.02 30.09 3.02
N PHE A 238 23.84 29.65 3.97
CA PHE A 238 24.69 30.52 4.81
C PHE A 238 26.18 30.16 4.66
N ASP A 239 27.07 31.03 5.14
CA ASP A 239 28.52 30.79 5.15
C ASP A 239 28.95 30.19 6.50
N PRO A 240 29.35 28.90 6.59
CA PRO A 240 29.75 28.26 7.85
C PRO A 240 31.04 28.86 8.45
N ARG A 241 31.80 29.66 7.70
CA ARG A 241 32.97 30.38 8.22
C ARG A 241 32.56 31.48 9.19
N LYS A 242 31.36 32.07 9.02
CA LYS A 242 30.80 33.13 9.87
C LYS A 242 30.16 32.60 11.17
N MET A 243 29.91 31.30 11.26
CA MET A 243 29.41 30.65 12.47
C MET A 243 30.49 30.69 13.58
N SER A 244 30.10 31.10 14.79
CA SER A 244 31.00 31.16 15.94
C SER A 244 31.49 29.76 16.34
N ASN A 245 32.67 29.67 16.98
CA ASN A 245 33.19 28.38 17.43
C ASN A 245 32.24 27.71 18.43
N VAL A 246 31.63 28.48 19.35
CA VAL A 246 30.64 27.96 20.30
C VAL A 246 29.43 27.33 19.59
N ALA A 247 28.92 27.96 18.52
CA ALA A 247 27.82 27.38 17.74
C ALA A 247 28.25 26.10 17.00
N LYS A 248 29.46 26.07 16.43
CA LYS A 248 30.03 24.85 15.82
C LYS A 248 30.12 23.71 16.82
N ASP A 249 30.68 23.97 18.00
CA ASP A 249 30.89 22.97 19.05
C ASP A 249 29.56 22.43 19.58
N ASN A 250 28.54 23.28 19.73
CA ASN A 250 27.19 22.86 20.14
C ASN A 250 26.51 22.01 19.06
N ILE A 251 26.55 22.43 17.79
CA ILE A 251 25.98 21.66 16.67
C ILE A 251 26.66 20.29 16.56
N VAL A 252 27.99 20.23 16.71
CA VAL A 252 28.72 18.94 16.71
C VAL A 252 28.25 18.04 17.87
N LYS A 253 28.06 18.58 19.09
CA LYS A 253 27.50 17.81 20.21
C LYS A 253 26.09 17.30 19.94
N LYS A 254 25.21 18.10 19.33
CA LYS A 254 23.85 17.64 18.95
C LYS A 254 23.86 16.55 17.90
N LEU A 255 24.79 16.62 16.94
CA LEU A 255 25.00 15.53 16.00
C LEU A 255 25.64 14.29 16.66
N GLU A 256 26.41 14.44 17.73
CA GLU A 256 26.96 13.33 18.53
C GLU A 256 25.89 12.64 19.40
N GLU A 257 25.01 13.41 20.03
CA GLU A 257 23.81 12.89 20.72
C GLU A 257 22.96 12.05 19.75
N LEU A 258 22.71 12.55 18.53
CA LEU A 258 21.99 11.83 17.48
C LEU A 258 22.73 10.58 16.99
N GLU A 259 24.05 10.67 16.78
CA GLU A 259 24.88 9.53 16.36
C GLU A 259 24.87 8.39 17.40
N MET A 260 24.83 8.73 18.69
CA MET A 260 24.68 7.74 19.78
C MET A 260 23.28 7.13 19.78
N ALA A 261 22.23 7.96 19.74
CA ALA A 261 20.84 7.50 19.76
C ALA A 261 20.48 6.59 18.56
N ILE A 262 21.15 6.75 17.42
CA ILE A 262 20.99 5.90 16.22
C ILE A 262 21.61 4.50 16.39
N LYS A 263 22.64 4.35 17.24
CA LYS A 263 23.34 3.07 17.46
C LYS A 263 22.59 2.12 18.39
N GLU A 264 21.89 2.67 19.39
CA GLU A 264 21.09 1.93 20.38
C GLU A 264 19.97 1.08 19.72
#